data_AF-A0A935M678-F1
#
_entry.id   AF-A0A935M678-F1
#
_cell.length_a   1.000
_cell.length_b   1.000
_cell.length_c   1.000
_cell.angle_alpha   90.00
_cell.angle_beta   90.00
_cell.angle_gamma   90.00
#
_symmetry.space_group_name_H-M   'P 1'
#
loop_
_entity.id
_entity.type
_entity.pdbx_description
1 polymer ?
#
loop_
_entity_poly.entity_id
_entity_poly.type
_entity_poly.pdbx_seq_one_letter_code
_entity_poly.pdbx_strand_id
1 'polypeptide(L)' 'MTQSSSPNDPCFWIHHANIDRLWSAWMKRHGKTYAPGGGPHGSNLNDVMEPFSFKTSGKNTPASVLDESVLN' A
#
# COMPACT_ATOMS: atom_id res chain seq x y z
N MET A 1 -2.49 18.60 3.96
CA MET A 1 -1.53 18.37 5.07
C MET A 1 -0.13 18.68 4.53
N THR A 2 0.59 19.65 5.08
CA THR A 2 1.82 20.23 4.46
C THR A 2 3.10 20.01 5.26
N GLN A 3 3.10 19.12 6.26
CA GLN A 3 4.29 18.79 7.07
C GLN A 3 4.46 17.28 7.24
N SER A 4 5.72 16.85 7.40
CA SER A 4 6.12 15.45 7.66
C SER A 4 5.63 14.88 9.00
N SER A 5 4.85 15.66 9.76
CA SER A 5 4.18 15.28 11.01
C SER A 5 2.71 14.92 10.81
N SER A 6 2.26 14.69 9.58
CA SER A 6 0.86 14.37 9.28
C SER A 6 0.27 13.23 10.11
N PRO A 7 1.01 12.15 10.47
CA PRO A 7 0.44 11.08 11.30
C PRO A 7 0.07 11.47 12.73
N ASN A 8 0.53 12.63 13.23
CA ASN A 8 0.21 13.11 14.57
C ASN A 8 -1.24 13.64 14.68
N ASP A 9 -1.87 13.95 13.56
CA ASP A 9 -3.28 14.36 13.52
C ASP A 9 -4.16 13.10 13.38
N PRO A 10 -5.13 12.84 14.29
CA PRO A 10 -6.03 11.71 14.17
C PRO A 10 -6.78 11.63 12.82
N CYS A 11 -7.04 12.77 12.19
CA CYS A 11 -7.68 12.83 10.87
C CYS A 11 -6.84 12.15 9.77
N PHE A 12 -5.52 12.01 9.96
CA PHE A 12 -4.64 11.28 9.05
C PHE A 12 -5.14 9.85 8.82
N TRP A 13 -5.48 9.13 9.88
CA TRP A 13 -5.88 7.73 9.79
C TRP A 13 -7.19 7.54 9.03
N ILE A 14 -8.19 8.36 9.33
CA ILE A 14 -9.50 8.29 8.64
C ILE A 14 -9.37 8.76 7.19
N HIS A 15 -8.52 9.76 6.93
CA HIS A 15 -8.24 10.22 5.57
C HIS A 15 -7.61 9.12 4.72
N HIS A 16 -6.56 8.47 5.23
CA HIS A 16 -5.89 7.36 4.55
C HIS A 16 -6.81 6.15 4.38
N ALA A 17 -7.62 5.79 5.39
CA ALA A 17 -8.60 4.71 5.25
C ALA A 17 -9.62 4.95 4.13
N ASN A 18 -10.06 6.19 3.92
CA ASN A 18 -10.94 6.51 2.81
C ASN A 18 -10.22 6.43 1.44
N ILE A 19 -8.94 6.80 1.37
CA ILE A 19 -8.13 6.64 0.17
C ILE A 19 -7.95 5.15 -0.17
N ASP A 20 -7.65 4.31 0.82
CA ASP A 20 -7.52 2.85 0.63
C ASP A 20 -8.84 2.24 0.16
N ARG A 21 -9.97 2.71 0.68
CA ARG A 21 -11.31 2.31 0.20
C ARG A 21 -11.52 2.65 -1.28
N LEU A 22 -11.12 3.85 -1.70
CA LEU A 22 -11.22 4.27 -3.11
C LEU A 22 -10.30 3.42 -4.00
N TRP A 23 -9.10 3.10 -3.53
CA TRP A 23 -8.18 2.23 -4.25
C TRP A 23 -8.72 0.81 -4.41
N SER A 24 -9.28 0.21 -3.36
CA SER A 24 -9.99 -1.08 -3.44
C SER A 24 -11.17 -1.02 -4.42
N ALA A 25 -11.98 0.04 -4.39
CA ALA A 25 -13.09 0.22 -5.32
C ALA A 25 -12.61 0.33 -6.78
N TRP A 26 -11.48 1.01 -7.02
CA TRP A 26 -10.86 1.08 -8.34
C TRP A 26 -10.40 -0.30 -8.82
N MET A 27 -9.68 -1.06 -7.98
CA MET A 27 -9.22 -2.41 -8.32
C MET A 27 -10.38 -3.38 -8.60
N LYS A 28 -11.51 -3.26 -7.88
CA LYS A 28 -12.73 -4.05 -8.16
C LYS A 28 -13.30 -3.80 -9.55
N ARG A 29 -13.13 -2.58 -10.09
CA ARG A 29 -13.63 -2.21 -11.42
C ARG A 29 -12.62 -2.47 -12.53
N HIS A 30 -11.33 -2.32 -12.28
CA HIS A 30 -10.27 -2.34 -13.30
C HIS A 30 -9.30 -3.53 -13.19
N GLY A 31 -9.47 -4.39 -12.19
CA GLY A 31 -8.58 -5.51 -11.89
C GLY A 31 -7.48 -5.15 -10.90
N LYS A 32 -6.96 -6.16 -10.21
CA LYS A 32 -5.86 -6.02 -9.23
C LYS A 32 -4.51 -6.00 -9.94
N THR A 33 -4.22 -4.91 -10.63
CA THR A 33 -2.95 -4.71 -11.34
C THR A 33 -2.16 -3.57 -10.72
N TYR A 34 -0.86 -3.80 -10.51
CA TYR A 34 0.08 -2.80 -10.06
C TYR A 34 1.03 -2.46 -11.19
N ALA A 35 1.29 -1.17 -11.40
CA ALA A 35 2.30 -0.66 -12.30
C ALA A 35 3.22 0.28 -11.51
N PRO A 36 4.54 0.31 -11.73
CA PRO A 36 5.32 -0.31 -12.81
C PRO A 36 5.88 -1.71 -12.49
N GLY A 37 6.00 -2.57 -13.51
CA GLY A 37 6.64 -3.89 -13.43
C GLY A 37 8.15 -3.88 -13.75
N GLY A 38 8.77 -2.70 -13.86
CA GLY A 38 10.18 -2.52 -14.24
C GLY A 38 10.73 -1.12 -13.91
N GLY A 39 10.20 -0.47 -12.88
CA GLY A 39 10.75 0.78 -12.35
C GLY A 39 12.02 0.56 -11.50
N PRO A 40 12.61 1.63 -10.96
CA PRO A 40 13.74 1.54 -10.03
C PRO A 40 13.44 0.61 -8.84
N HIS A 41 14.49 0.01 -8.27
CA HIS A 41 14.36 -0.87 -7.10
C HIS A 41 13.63 -0.14 -5.95
N GLY A 42 12.63 -0.81 -5.37
CA GLY A 42 11.73 -0.27 -4.34
C GLY A 42 10.38 0.21 -4.89
N SER A 43 10.22 0.28 -6.22
CA SER A 43 8.98 0.75 -6.87
C SER A 43 8.22 -0.35 -7.62
N ASN A 44 8.72 -1.59 -7.61
CA ASN A 44 8.10 -2.69 -8.34
C ASN A 44 7.17 -3.53 -7.45
N LEU A 45 6.25 -4.25 -8.11
CA LEU A 45 5.27 -5.12 -7.45
C LEU A 45 5.86 -6.12 -6.44
N ASN A 46 7.06 -6.63 -6.73
CA ASN A 46 7.75 -7.64 -5.90
C ASN A 46 8.94 -7.07 -5.11
N ASP A 47 9.18 -5.77 -5.20
CA ASP A 47 10.22 -5.14 -4.39
C ASP A 47 9.76 -5.00 -2.94
N VAL A 48 10.73 -4.97 -2.04
CA VAL A 48 10.48 -4.79 -0.62
C VAL A 48 10.06 -3.35 -0.35
N MET A 49 8.96 -3.17 0.38
CA MET A 49 8.52 -1.87 0.87
C MET A 49 9.29 -1.51 2.14
N GLU A 50 10.37 -0.77 1.99
CA GLU A 50 11.08 -0.14 3.12
C GLU A 50 10.20 0.93 3.80
N PRO A 51 10.25 1.10 5.13
CA PRO A 51 11.05 0.39 6.14
C PRO A 51 10.39 -0.91 6.65
N PHE A 52 9.31 -1.36 6.01
CA PHE A 52 8.50 -2.48 6.49
C PHE A 52 9.06 -3.83 6.01
N SER A 53 10.37 -4.03 5.94
CA SER A 53 10.99 -5.04 5.08
C SER A 53 10.65 -6.50 5.37
N PHE A 54 10.17 -6.82 6.58
CA PHE A 54 9.96 -8.19 7.05
C PHE A 54 8.62 -8.38 7.78
N LYS A 55 7.89 -9.46 7.44
CA LYS A 55 6.88 -10.12 8.28
C LYS A 55 7.44 -11.45 8.79
N THR A 56 6.81 -12.03 9.82
CA THR A 56 7.07 -13.40 10.30
C THR A 56 6.96 -14.47 9.19
N SER A 57 6.22 -14.20 8.11
CA SER A 57 5.98 -15.10 6.98
C SER A 57 6.69 -14.74 5.68
N GLY A 58 7.49 -13.67 5.61
CA GLY A 58 8.20 -13.27 4.38
C GLY A 58 8.43 -11.76 4.22
N LYS A 59 8.69 -11.32 2.98
CA LYS A 59 8.92 -9.90 2.64
C LYS A 59 7.59 -9.15 2.46
N ASN A 60 7.53 -7.89 2.91
CA ASN A 60 6.44 -7.00 2.53
C ASN A 60 6.71 -6.42 1.16
N THR A 61 5.88 -6.79 0.19
CA THR A 61 5.93 -6.29 -1.18
C THR A 61 4.56 -5.71 -1.54
N PRO A 62 4.45 -4.81 -2.53
CA PRO A 62 3.14 -4.35 -2.98
C PRO A 62 2.20 -5.52 -3.34
N ALA A 63 2.74 -6.63 -3.86
CA ALA A 63 1.97 -7.83 -4.18
C ALA A 63 1.25 -8.44 -2.96
N SER A 64 1.84 -8.37 -1.77
CA SER A 64 1.26 -8.98 -0.57
C SER A 64 0.10 -8.17 0.03
N VAL A 65 -0.14 -6.95 -0.47
CA VAL A 65 -1.17 -6.03 0.02
C VAL A 65 -2.19 -5.62 -1.05
N LEU A 66 -2.15 -6.22 -2.25
CA LEU A 66 -3.16 -6.00 -3.30
C LEU A 66 -4.54 -6.58 -2.95
N ASP A 67 -4.60 -7.49 -1.98
CA ASP A 67 -5.84 -8.06 -1.49
C ASP A 67 -6.09 -7.61 -0.05
N GLU A 68 -7.14 -6.80 0.15
CA GLU A 68 -7.50 -6.37 1.49
C GLU A 68 -7.96 -7.52 2.40
N SER A 69 -8.43 -8.64 1.84
CA SER A 69 -8.96 -9.77 2.62
C SER A 69 -7.88 -10.58 3.34
N VAL A 70 -6.62 -10.49 2.89
CA VAL A 70 -5.50 -11.23 3.50
C VAL A 70 -4.83 -10.48 4.65
N LEU A 71 -5.36 -9.31 5.03
CA LEU A 71 -4.80 -8.42 6.04
C LEU A 71 -5.46 -8.56 7.43
N ASN A 72 -6.36 -9.53 7.61
CA ASN A 72 -7.02 -9.84 8.88
C ASN A 72 -6.26 -10.87 9.71
#